data_AF-A0A349DQE7-F1
#
_entry.id   AF-A0A349DQE7-F1
#
_cell.length_a   1.000
_cell.length_b   1.000
_cell.length_c   1.000
_cell.angle_alpha   90.00
_cell.angle_beta   90.00
_cell.angle_gamma   90.00
#
_symmetry.space_group_name_H-M   'P 1'
#
loop_
_entity.id
_entity.type
_entity.pdbx_description
1 polymer ?
#
loop_
_entity_poly.entity_id
_entity_poly.type
_entity_poly.pdbx_seq_one_letter_code
_entity_poly.pdbx_strand_id
1 'polypeptide(L)'
;MEEYGYNYQGDIIPNETPKIHQGWQVSIWIVLKKVGFSLLVGVFLAVILEEFGEMIEVAWVVKAADPIAIIYIVVSLVYSLLAITVRCPYCDTELGSGMEKNYHRFTKHQQLECTNCHEWLTLHQGKVRAFTENDVRKEDKFHAPAFIETVWPNECMVCGAPTTHYGKAKRLKFEAGQLISGDIAVSHGSLEGIPYCDQHGNEIKALIEDEKMRVLFPDFQSMKRYLAINQYNDTGLAEASTKTLPTYWNL
;
A
#
# COMPACT_ATOMS: atom_id res chain seq x y z
N MET A 1 -9.15 27.05 3.44
CA MET A 1 -8.38 25.93 2.86
C MET A 1 -6.94 26.35 2.95
N GLU A 2 -6.25 25.90 3.98
CA GLU A 2 -4.80 26.11 4.08
C GLU A 2 -4.15 25.24 3.00
N GLU A 3 -3.29 25.86 2.21
CA GLU A 3 -2.54 25.26 1.10
C GLU A 3 -1.53 24.29 1.73
N TYR A 4 -1.84 23.00 1.75
CA TYR A 4 -0.95 21.94 2.29
C TYR A 4 0.20 21.63 1.32
N GLY A 5 0.87 22.66 0.82
CA GLY A 5 1.98 22.56 -0.11
C GLY A 5 3.07 23.54 0.27
N TYR A 6 4.25 23.01 0.61
CA TYR A 6 5.45 23.84 0.65
C TYR A 6 5.70 24.38 -0.76
N ASN A 7 6.02 25.67 -0.91
CA ASN A 7 6.39 26.23 -2.20
C ASN A 7 7.70 25.60 -2.66
N TYR A 8 7.60 24.72 -3.65
CA TYR A 8 8.71 23.91 -4.13
C TYR A 8 9.49 24.61 -5.23
N GLN A 9 10.81 24.58 -5.11
CA GLN A 9 11.75 25.29 -6.00
C GLN A 9 12.81 24.37 -6.60
N GLY A 10 12.67 23.05 -6.43
CA GLY A 10 13.65 22.06 -6.87
C GLY A 10 13.42 21.58 -8.31
N ASP A 11 14.36 20.76 -8.79
CA ASP A 11 14.40 20.28 -10.17
C ASP A 11 13.58 19.00 -10.40
N ILE A 12 13.13 18.33 -9.33
CA ILE A 12 12.36 17.09 -9.46
C ILE A 12 10.91 17.40 -9.79
N ILE A 13 10.52 17.05 -11.01
CA ILE A 13 9.15 17.19 -11.49
C ILE A 13 8.44 15.85 -11.26
N PRO A 14 7.46 15.78 -10.34
CA PRO A 14 6.71 14.55 -10.15
C PRO A 14 5.87 14.21 -11.37
N ASN A 15 5.70 12.91 -11.63
CA ASN A 15 4.86 12.47 -12.74
C ASN A 15 3.39 12.71 -12.38
N GLU A 16 2.70 13.50 -13.19
CA GLU A 16 1.25 13.69 -13.11
C GLU A 16 0.58 13.13 -14.36
N THR A 17 -0.56 12.48 -14.18
CA THR A 17 -1.29 11.88 -15.29
C THR A 17 -2.78 12.18 -15.18
N PRO A 18 -3.39 12.79 -16.20
CA PRO A 18 -4.84 12.98 -16.25
C PRO A 18 -5.57 11.71 -16.70
N LYS A 19 -4.84 10.60 -16.97
CA LYS A 19 -5.42 9.36 -17.47
C LYS A 19 -6.41 8.78 -16.45
N ILE A 20 -7.57 8.40 -16.95
CA ILE A 20 -8.59 7.66 -16.21
C ILE A 20 -8.82 6.34 -16.92
N HIS A 21 -8.62 5.23 -16.22
CA HIS A 21 -8.89 3.90 -16.74
C HIS A 21 -10.22 3.38 -16.21
N GLN A 22 -11.07 2.93 -17.13
CA GLN A 22 -12.30 2.21 -16.80
C GLN A 22 -11.94 0.76 -16.48
N GLY A 23 -12.44 0.26 -15.36
CA GLY A 23 -12.31 -1.15 -15.00
C GLY A 23 -13.17 -2.04 -15.89
N TRP A 24 -12.64 -3.22 -16.21
CA TRP A 24 -13.34 -4.27 -16.94
C TRP A 24 -13.61 -5.46 -16.03
N GLN A 25 -14.49 -6.36 -16.46
CA GLN A 25 -14.80 -7.55 -15.67
C GLN A 25 -13.57 -8.47 -15.59
N VAL A 26 -13.36 -9.05 -14.41
CA VAL A 26 -12.37 -10.11 -14.23
C VAL A 26 -12.65 -11.28 -15.15
N SER A 27 -11.60 -11.99 -15.57
CA SER A 27 -11.76 -13.17 -16.42
C SER A 27 -12.59 -14.25 -15.73
N ILE A 28 -13.37 -15.00 -16.51
CA ILE A 28 -14.23 -16.07 -15.98
C ILE A 28 -13.42 -17.13 -15.22
N TRP A 29 -12.17 -17.35 -15.61
CA TRP A 29 -11.25 -18.26 -14.91
C TRP A 29 -10.90 -17.79 -13.49
N ILE A 30 -10.71 -16.49 -13.28
CA ILE A 30 -10.48 -15.92 -11.95
C ILE A 30 -11.74 -16.07 -11.10
N VAL A 31 -12.91 -15.81 -11.68
CA VAL A 31 -14.20 -16.02 -10.99
C VAL A 31 -14.36 -17.48 -10.58
N LEU A 32 -14.13 -18.42 -11.49
CA LEU A 32 -14.23 -19.87 -11.20
C LEU A 32 -13.27 -20.30 -10.09
N LYS A 33 -12.01 -19.82 -10.12
CA LYS A 33 -11.04 -20.12 -9.05
C LYS A 33 -11.51 -19.58 -7.70
N LYS A 34 -12.03 -18.34 -7.66
CA LYS A 34 -12.55 -17.73 -6.44
C LYS A 34 -13.76 -18.49 -5.92
N VAL A 35 -14.72 -18.82 -6.79
CA VAL A 35 -15.90 -19.60 -6.42
C VAL A 35 -15.51 -20.99 -5.89
N GLY A 36 -14.59 -21.68 -6.57
CA GLY A 36 -14.09 -22.98 -6.12
C GLY A 36 -13.43 -22.89 -4.73
N PHE A 37 -12.60 -21.87 -4.51
CA PHE A 37 -11.99 -21.62 -3.20
C PHE A 37 -13.05 -21.32 -2.12
N SER A 38 -14.02 -20.47 -2.43
CA SER A 38 -15.10 -20.11 -1.48
C SER A 38 -16.01 -21.28 -1.14
N LEU A 39 -16.25 -22.21 -2.07
CA LEU A 39 -16.96 -23.45 -1.79
C LEU A 39 -16.19 -24.31 -0.80
N LEU A 40 -14.88 -24.49 -1.01
CA LEU A 40 -14.02 -25.26 -0.09
C LEU A 40 -14.00 -24.63 1.30
N VAL A 41 -13.81 -23.32 1.40
CA VAL A 41 -13.82 -22.59 2.68
C VAL A 41 -15.19 -22.66 3.36
N GLY A 42 -16.28 -22.52 2.61
CA GLY A 42 -17.63 -22.61 3.15
C GLY A 42 -17.94 -23.99 3.74
N VAL A 43 -17.60 -25.07 3.01
CA VAL A 43 -17.75 -26.44 3.51
C VAL A 43 -16.87 -26.68 4.74
N PHE A 44 -15.62 -26.21 4.71
CA PHE A 44 -14.71 -26.35 5.85
C PHE A 44 -15.22 -25.60 7.10
N LEU A 45 -15.76 -24.39 6.92
CA LEU A 45 -16.41 -23.62 8.00
C LEU A 45 -17.61 -24.36 8.59
N ALA A 46 -18.45 -24.98 7.75
CA ALA A 46 -19.60 -25.76 8.23
C ALA A 46 -19.15 -26.90 9.16
N VAL A 47 -18.16 -27.69 8.71
CA VAL A 47 -17.60 -28.81 9.49
C VAL A 47 -17.02 -28.31 10.82
N ILE A 48 -16.24 -27.23 10.81
CA ILE A 48 -15.68 -26.66 12.05
C ILE A 48 -16.79 -26.23 13.01
N LEU A 49 -17.83 -25.55 12.52
CA LEU A 49 -18.92 -25.06 13.35
C LEU A 49 -19.75 -26.20 13.92
N GLU A 50 -19.99 -27.26 13.14
CA GLU A 50 -20.69 -28.46 13.58
C GLU A 50 -19.93 -29.17 14.71
N GLU A 51 -18.67 -29.53 14.46
CA GLU A 51 -17.80 -30.20 15.44
C GLU A 51 -17.61 -29.37 16.72
N PHE A 52 -17.42 -28.05 16.58
CA PHE A 52 -17.32 -27.15 17.72
C PHE A 52 -18.63 -27.10 18.50
N GLY A 53 -19.77 -26.99 17.80
CA GLY A 53 -21.10 -26.95 18.40
C GLY A 53 -21.45 -28.23 19.17
N GLU A 54 -21.03 -29.39 18.66
CA GLU A 54 -21.14 -30.67 19.36
C GLU A 54 -20.25 -30.72 20.61
N MET A 55 -19.00 -30.26 20.52
CA MET A 55 -18.05 -30.23 21.65
C MET A 55 -18.56 -29.40 22.84
N ILE A 56 -19.30 -28.32 22.59
CA ILE A 56 -19.86 -27.45 23.63
C ILE A 56 -21.34 -27.72 23.93
N GLU A 57 -21.94 -28.76 23.32
CA GLU A 57 -23.35 -29.17 23.47
C GLU A 57 -24.37 -28.06 23.12
N VAL A 58 -24.04 -27.19 22.16
CA VAL A 58 -24.89 -26.07 21.76
C VAL A 58 -25.61 -26.37 20.44
N ALA A 59 -26.82 -26.94 20.55
CA ALA A 59 -27.60 -27.41 19.41
C ALA A 59 -27.96 -26.34 18.35
N TRP A 60 -27.98 -25.05 18.71
CA TRP A 60 -28.25 -23.99 17.73
C TRP A 60 -27.05 -23.73 16.81
N VAL A 61 -25.82 -23.93 17.29
CA VAL A 61 -24.59 -23.74 16.50
C VAL A 61 -24.54 -24.79 15.40
N VAL A 62 -24.79 -26.06 15.75
CA VAL A 62 -24.89 -27.18 14.81
C VAL A 62 -25.94 -26.88 13.73
N LYS A 63 -27.15 -26.46 14.12
CA LYS A 63 -28.23 -26.11 13.18
C LYS A 63 -27.92 -24.87 12.31
N ALA A 64 -27.05 -23.98 12.78
CA ALA A 64 -26.69 -22.75 12.08
C ALA A 64 -25.49 -22.91 11.14
N ALA A 65 -24.68 -23.97 11.28
CA ALA A 65 -23.47 -24.20 10.50
C ALA A 65 -23.74 -24.17 8.98
N ASP A 66 -24.70 -24.97 8.52
CA ASP A 66 -25.10 -25.05 7.10
C ASP A 66 -25.65 -23.71 6.56
N PRO A 67 -26.64 -23.05 7.20
CA PRO A 67 -27.09 -21.73 6.77
C PRO A 67 -25.97 -20.68 6.68
N ILE A 68 -25.06 -20.65 7.66
CA ILE A 68 -23.94 -19.71 7.69
C ILE A 68 -23.00 -19.98 6.51
N ALA A 69 -22.66 -21.24 6.24
CA ALA A 69 -21.83 -21.64 5.11
C ALA A 69 -22.48 -21.28 3.76
N ILE A 70 -23.79 -21.52 3.61
CA ILE A 70 -24.54 -21.15 2.40
C ILE A 70 -24.53 -19.64 2.19
N ILE A 71 -24.80 -18.85 3.24
CA ILE A 71 -24.76 -17.38 3.18
C ILE A 71 -23.36 -16.92 2.77
N TYR A 72 -22.31 -17.47 3.38
CA TYR A 72 -20.92 -17.17 3.03
C TYR A 72 -20.63 -17.44 1.55
N ILE A 73 -21.03 -18.61 1.04
CA ILE A 73 -20.83 -18.99 -0.37
C ILE A 73 -21.56 -18.04 -1.31
N VAL A 74 -22.84 -17.73 -1.03
CA VAL A 74 -23.65 -16.83 -1.85
C VAL A 74 -23.07 -15.42 -1.87
N VAL A 75 -22.69 -14.88 -0.71
CA VAL A 75 -22.03 -13.58 -0.61
C VAL A 75 -20.74 -13.58 -1.41
N SER A 76 -19.88 -14.57 -1.21
CA SER A 76 -18.60 -14.65 -1.91
C SER A 76 -18.75 -14.76 -3.43
N LEU A 77 -19.76 -15.48 -3.90
CA LEU A 77 -20.12 -15.57 -5.32
C LEU A 77 -20.51 -14.19 -5.87
N VAL A 78 -21.40 -13.46 -5.18
CA VAL A 78 -21.82 -12.11 -5.59
C VAL A 78 -20.62 -11.16 -5.63
N TYR A 79 -19.78 -11.18 -4.60
CA TYR A 79 -18.56 -10.36 -4.56
C TYR A 79 -17.62 -10.68 -5.73
N SER A 80 -17.45 -11.95 -6.06
CA SER A 80 -16.59 -12.40 -7.16
C SER A 80 -17.13 -11.98 -8.53
N LEU A 81 -18.45 -12.03 -8.73
CA LEU A 81 -19.09 -11.59 -9.98
C LEU A 81 -19.06 -10.08 -10.18
N LEU A 82 -19.04 -9.31 -9.08
CA LEU A 82 -18.93 -7.86 -9.09
C LEU A 82 -17.48 -7.36 -9.13
N ALA A 83 -16.50 -8.26 -9.12
CA ALA A 83 -15.10 -7.90 -9.16
C ALA A 83 -14.73 -7.31 -10.52
N ILE A 84 -13.85 -6.32 -10.51
CA ILE A 84 -13.29 -5.68 -11.69
C ILE A 84 -11.76 -5.68 -11.63
N THR A 85 -11.15 -5.70 -12.80
CA THR A 85 -9.74 -5.41 -13.01
C THR A 85 -9.61 -3.99 -13.56
N VAL A 86 -8.56 -3.28 -13.14
CA VAL A 86 -8.29 -1.89 -13.51
C VAL A 86 -6.83 -1.75 -13.92
N ARG A 87 -6.45 -0.68 -14.62
CA ARG A 87 -5.04 -0.37 -14.93
C ARG A 87 -4.54 0.81 -14.13
N CYS A 88 -3.27 0.77 -13.76
CA CYS A 88 -2.57 1.91 -13.21
C CYS A 88 -2.41 3.01 -14.27
N PRO A 89 -2.88 4.24 -14.03
CA PRO A 89 -2.68 5.40 -14.91
C PRO A 89 -1.22 5.79 -15.18
N TYR A 90 -0.29 5.33 -14.34
CA TYR A 90 1.13 5.65 -14.44
C TYR A 90 1.91 4.60 -15.25
N CYS A 91 1.76 3.32 -14.90
CA CYS A 91 2.56 2.22 -15.47
C CYS A 91 1.75 1.20 -16.27
N ASP A 92 0.45 1.43 -16.48
CA ASP A 92 -0.49 0.56 -17.21
C ASP A 92 -0.60 -0.89 -16.67
N THR A 93 0.00 -1.17 -15.52
CA THR A 93 -0.05 -2.49 -14.87
C THR A 93 -1.47 -2.81 -14.38
N GLU A 94 -1.87 -4.06 -14.55
CA GLU A 94 -3.19 -4.54 -14.13
C GLU A 94 -3.26 -4.73 -12.61
N LEU A 95 -4.31 -4.18 -12.00
CA LEU A 95 -4.60 -4.25 -10.58
C LEU A 95 -5.94 -4.98 -10.38
N GLY A 96 -6.03 -5.84 -9.37
CA GLY A 96 -7.27 -6.56 -9.01
C GLY A 96 -7.47 -7.90 -9.74
N SER A 97 -6.48 -8.32 -10.53
CA SER A 97 -6.45 -9.65 -11.18
C SER A 97 -6.06 -10.78 -10.22
N GLY A 98 -5.48 -10.47 -9.05
CA GLY A 98 -5.07 -11.43 -8.04
C GLY A 98 -6.22 -12.05 -7.22
N MET A 99 -5.89 -13.06 -6.41
CA MET A 99 -6.86 -13.68 -5.50
C MET A 99 -7.14 -12.83 -4.25
N GLU A 100 -6.16 -12.02 -3.83
CA GLU A 100 -6.17 -11.33 -2.53
C GLU A 100 -6.93 -10.00 -2.53
N LYS A 101 -6.91 -9.27 -3.66
CA LYS A 101 -7.54 -7.94 -3.76
C LYS A 101 -8.63 -7.94 -4.82
N ASN A 102 -9.86 -7.67 -4.37
CA ASN A 102 -11.02 -7.44 -5.24
C ASN A 102 -11.36 -5.96 -5.25
N TYR A 103 -11.50 -5.41 -6.46
CA TYR A 103 -12.09 -4.09 -6.66
C TYR A 103 -13.51 -4.25 -7.18
N HIS A 104 -14.41 -3.34 -6.83
CA HIS A 104 -15.81 -3.43 -7.23
C HIS A 104 -16.24 -2.22 -8.06
N ARG A 105 -17.17 -2.47 -9.00
CA ARG A 105 -17.75 -1.43 -9.84
C ARG A 105 -18.51 -0.36 -9.04
N PHE A 106 -19.08 -0.74 -7.90
CA PHE A 106 -19.90 0.15 -7.06
C PHE A 106 -19.14 0.77 -5.89
N THR A 107 -17.82 0.57 -5.83
CA THR A 107 -16.98 1.22 -4.81
C THR A 107 -17.15 2.73 -4.91
N LYS A 108 -17.68 3.34 -3.84
CA LYS A 108 -17.92 4.80 -3.81
C LYS A 108 -16.61 5.56 -3.86
N HIS A 109 -15.67 5.25 -2.98
CA HIS A 109 -14.35 5.84 -3.01
C HIS A 109 -13.39 4.94 -2.25
N GLN A 110 -12.31 4.53 -2.88
CA GLN A 110 -11.27 3.72 -2.27
C GLN A 110 -9.92 4.21 -2.76
N GLN A 111 -9.06 4.59 -1.82
CA GLN A 111 -7.65 4.81 -2.09
C GLN A 111 -6.94 3.47 -2.21
N LEU A 112 -6.02 3.36 -3.17
CA LEU A 112 -5.23 2.17 -3.40
C LEU A 112 -3.81 2.54 -3.83
N GLU A 113 -2.86 1.66 -3.59
CA GLU A 113 -1.48 1.79 -4.03
C GLU A 113 -1.23 0.82 -5.19
N CYS A 114 -0.59 1.29 -6.25
CA CYS A 114 -0.14 0.41 -7.33
C CYS A 114 0.98 -0.51 -6.83
N THR A 115 0.84 -1.82 -6.95
CA THR A 115 1.86 -2.77 -6.50
C THR A 115 3.14 -2.79 -7.34
N ASN A 116 3.14 -2.12 -8.50
CA ASN A 116 4.29 -2.06 -9.41
C ASN A 116 5.06 -0.74 -9.33
N CYS A 117 4.36 0.39 -9.37
CA CYS A 117 5.00 1.72 -9.32
C CYS A 117 4.79 2.47 -8.01
N HIS A 118 4.05 1.88 -7.05
CA HIS A 118 3.80 2.43 -5.71
C HIS A 118 3.06 3.77 -5.66
N GLU A 119 2.61 4.26 -6.82
CA GLU A 119 1.78 5.44 -6.93
C GLU A 119 0.42 5.23 -6.25
N TRP A 120 -0.02 6.29 -5.58
CA TRP A 120 -1.33 6.34 -4.97
C TRP A 120 -2.40 6.62 -6.05
N LEU A 121 -3.50 5.88 -5.95
CA LEU A 121 -4.57 5.85 -6.92
C LEU A 121 -5.92 5.94 -6.21
N THR A 122 -6.92 6.42 -6.92
CA THR A 122 -8.30 6.51 -6.44
C THR A 122 -9.21 5.67 -7.33
N LEU A 123 -9.91 4.72 -6.72
CA LEU A 123 -11.01 3.97 -7.33
C LEU A 123 -12.35 4.60 -6.96
N HIS A 124 -13.10 5.05 -7.96
CA HIS A 124 -14.45 5.60 -7.81
C HIS A 124 -15.34 5.06 -8.92
N GLN A 125 -16.42 4.37 -8.54
CA GLN A 125 -17.42 3.81 -9.47
C GLN A 125 -16.80 2.97 -10.61
N GLY A 126 -15.83 2.13 -10.26
CA GLY A 126 -15.15 1.26 -11.22
C GLY A 126 -14.19 1.97 -12.17
N LYS A 127 -13.86 3.23 -11.92
CA LYS A 127 -12.81 3.98 -12.63
C LYS A 127 -11.63 4.21 -11.69
N VAL A 128 -10.42 4.01 -12.22
CA VAL A 128 -9.18 4.35 -11.52
C VAL A 128 -8.56 5.58 -12.16
N ARG A 129 -8.12 6.49 -11.30
CA ARG A 129 -7.35 7.68 -11.67
C ARG A 129 -6.20 7.89 -10.68
N ALA A 130 -5.27 8.75 -11.06
CA ALA A 130 -4.24 9.23 -10.14
C ALA A 130 -4.87 9.86 -8.89
N PHE A 131 -4.24 9.62 -7.74
CA PHE A 131 -4.52 10.39 -6.53
C PHE A 131 -3.92 11.79 -6.69
N THR A 132 -4.64 12.82 -6.26
CA THR A 132 -4.25 14.23 -6.42
C THR A 132 -4.31 14.97 -5.09
N GLU A 133 -3.76 16.18 -5.01
CA GLU A 133 -3.86 17.01 -3.81
C GLU A 133 -5.31 17.26 -3.38
N ASN A 134 -6.25 17.32 -4.32
CA ASN A 134 -7.68 17.46 -4.01
C ASN A 134 -8.28 16.25 -3.29
N ASP A 135 -7.60 15.11 -3.29
CA ASP A 135 -8.01 13.89 -2.60
C ASP A 135 -7.46 13.79 -1.17
N VAL A 136 -6.47 14.63 -0.83
CA VAL A 136 -5.79 14.64 0.46
C VAL A 136 -6.76 15.00 1.59
N ARG A 137 -6.78 14.17 2.61
CA ARG A 137 -7.48 14.40 3.88
C ARG A 137 -6.47 14.77 4.97
N LYS A 138 -6.95 15.45 6.01
CA LYS A 138 -6.08 15.92 7.11
C LYS A 138 -5.39 14.79 7.87
N GLU A 139 -5.99 13.61 7.87
CA GLU A 139 -5.50 12.43 8.58
C GLU A 139 -4.55 11.56 7.73
N ASP A 140 -4.35 11.90 6.46
CA ASP A 140 -3.56 11.08 5.55
C ASP A 140 -2.07 11.09 5.91
N LYS A 141 -1.48 9.90 5.96
CA LYS A 141 -0.05 9.69 6.19
C LYS A 141 0.61 9.26 4.88
N PHE A 142 1.31 10.17 4.22
CA PHE A 142 1.94 9.90 2.93
C PHE A 142 3.15 8.99 3.09
N HIS A 143 3.11 7.84 2.44
CA HIS A 143 4.18 6.87 2.54
C HIS A 143 4.44 6.13 1.23
N ALA A 144 5.70 5.78 1.01
CA ALA A 144 6.18 4.98 -0.11
C ALA A 144 7.02 3.81 0.43
N PRO A 145 7.19 2.71 -0.30
CA PRO A 145 8.16 1.68 0.10
C PRO A 145 9.57 2.27 0.14
N ALA A 146 10.41 1.76 1.03
CA ALA A 146 11.85 2.00 0.95
C ALA A 146 12.46 1.10 -0.13
N PHE A 147 13.09 1.69 -1.16
CA PHE A 147 13.75 0.94 -2.23
C PHE A 147 15.15 0.47 -1.80
N ILE A 148 15.61 -0.69 -2.29
CA ILE A 148 16.93 -1.25 -1.96
C ILE A 148 18.05 -0.26 -2.27
N GLU A 149 17.99 0.35 -3.46
CA GLU A 149 18.95 1.33 -3.97
C GLU A 149 18.30 2.72 -3.99
N THR A 150 17.72 3.12 -2.85
CA THR A 150 17.08 4.42 -2.73
C THR A 150 18.04 5.54 -3.15
N VAL A 151 17.64 6.32 -4.16
CA VAL A 151 18.34 7.51 -4.61
C VAL A 151 17.69 8.73 -3.98
N TRP A 152 18.54 9.60 -3.44
CA TRP A 152 18.17 10.91 -2.95
C TRP A 152 18.73 12.00 -3.88
N PRO A 153 17.98 13.07 -4.14
CA PRO A 153 18.44 14.16 -4.97
C PRO A 153 19.39 15.08 -4.20
N ASN A 154 20.08 15.98 -4.88
CA ASN A 154 20.86 17.02 -4.22
C ASN A 154 20.02 18.27 -3.90
N GLU A 155 18.84 18.07 -3.33
CA GLU A 155 17.95 19.13 -2.87
C GLU A 155 17.06 18.63 -1.72
N CYS A 156 16.51 19.56 -0.94
CA CYS A 156 15.58 19.24 0.12
C CYS A 156 14.31 18.58 -0.44
N MET A 157 13.99 17.38 0.02
CA MET A 157 12.81 16.64 -0.45
C MET A 157 11.48 17.39 -0.25
N VAL A 158 11.43 18.31 0.73
CA VAL A 158 10.23 19.05 1.13
C VAL A 158 10.01 20.30 0.27
N CYS A 159 11.03 21.14 0.10
CA CYS A 159 10.90 22.42 -0.62
C CYS A 159 11.80 22.60 -1.85
N GLY A 160 12.69 21.65 -2.13
CA GLY A 160 13.57 21.70 -3.31
C GLY A 160 14.72 22.71 -3.21
N ALA A 161 14.90 23.36 -2.07
CA ALA A 161 16.09 24.19 -1.83
C ALA A 161 17.37 23.33 -1.82
N PRO A 162 18.56 23.90 -2.13
CA PRO A 162 19.82 23.17 -2.08
C PRO A 162 20.05 22.46 -0.74
N THR A 163 20.61 21.25 -0.79
CA THR A 163 20.91 20.46 0.40
C THR A 163 21.92 21.17 1.30
N THR A 164 21.56 21.40 2.56
CA THR A 164 22.52 21.89 3.58
C THR A 164 22.94 20.78 4.53
N HIS A 165 22.08 19.77 4.72
CA HIS A 165 22.30 18.68 5.66
C HIS A 165 21.77 17.34 5.16
N TYR A 166 22.32 16.27 5.73
CA TYR A 166 21.87 14.89 5.49
C TYR A 166 21.37 14.26 6.79
N GLY A 167 20.15 13.71 6.72
CA GLY A 167 19.44 13.11 7.82
C GLY A 167 19.54 11.59 7.82
N LYS A 168 19.17 11.03 8.97
CA LYS A 168 18.96 9.59 9.14
C LYS A 168 17.56 9.38 9.70
N ALA A 169 16.70 8.73 8.93
CA ALA A 169 15.39 8.29 9.43
C ALA A 169 15.60 7.01 10.25
N LYS A 170 15.58 7.18 11.57
CA LYS A 170 15.56 6.07 12.54
C LYS A 170 14.12 5.73 12.90
N ARG A 171 13.84 4.45 13.13
CA ARG A 171 12.55 3.91 13.59
C ARG A 171 11.93 4.77 14.71
N LEU A 172 10.65 5.12 14.55
CA LEU A 172 9.81 5.55 15.68
C LEU A 172 9.53 4.32 16.57
N LYS A 173 9.79 4.45 17.89
CA LYS A 173 9.65 3.38 18.90
C LYS A 173 8.35 2.58 18.73
N PHE A 174 8.45 1.25 18.81
CA PHE A 174 7.30 0.33 18.82
C PHE A 174 6.40 0.60 20.04
N GLU A 175 5.09 0.50 19.84
CA GLU A 175 4.12 0.30 20.91
C GLU A 175 4.17 -1.17 21.39
N ALA A 176 4.17 -1.36 22.71
CA ALA A 176 4.37 -2.64 23.38
C ALA A 176 3.24 -3.67 23.18
N GLY A 177 2.19 -3.35 22.41
CA GLY A 177 1.00 -4.19 22.24
C GLY A 177 1.17 -5.42 21.34
N GLN A 178 2.20 -5.45 20.49
CA GLN A 178 2.43 -6.57 19.54
C GLN A 178 3.27 -7.71 20.13
N LEU A 179 3.72 -7.64 21.39
CA LEU A 179 4.56 -8.66 22.03
C LEU A 179 3.85 -10.00 22.32
N ILE A 180 2.54 -10.13 22.08
CA ILE A 180 1.74 -11.29 22.50
C ILE A 180 1.65 -12.39 21.42
N SER A 181 1.89 -12.08 20.15
CA SER A 181 2.00 -13.08 19.07
C SER A 181 3.47 -13.31 18.76
N GLY A 182 4.01 -14.48 19.15
CA GLY A 182 5.43 -14.84 19.15
C GLY A 182 6.19 -14.86 17.82
N ASP A 183 5.70 -14.18 16.78
CA ASP A 183 6.37 -14.02 15.49
C ASP A 183 6.58 -12.52 15.23
N ILE A 184 7.71 -11.97 15.67
CA ILE A 184 8.21 -10.69 15.15
C ILE A 184 9.67 -10.88 14.75
N ALA A 185 9.89 -11.14 13.46
CA ALA A 185 11.16 -10.83 12.83
C ALA A 185 11.34 -9.30 12.88
N VAL A 186 12.11 -8.81 13.85
CA VAL A 186 12.45 -7.39 13.93
C VAL A 186 13.42 -7.08 12.79
N SER A 187 12.90 -6.72 11.62
CA SER A 187 13.71 -6.18 10.54
C SER A 187 14.28 -4.82 11.00
N HIS A 188 15.56 -4.83 11.33
CA HIS A 188 16.29 -3.61 11.67
C HIS A 188 16.64 -2.89 10.37
N GLY A 189 16.22 -1.64 10.23
CA GLY A 189 16.70 -0.84 9.11
C GLY A 189 16.58 0.65 9.38
N SER A 190 17.48 1.40 8.76
CA SER A 190 17.52 2.85 8.83
C SER A 190 17.84 3.39 7.46
N LEU A 191 17.16 4.47 7.06
CA LEU A 191 17.46 5.19 5.84
C LEU A 191 18.43 6.32 6.18
N GLU A 192 19.56 6.33 5.50
CA GLU A 192 20.61 7.35 5.64
C GLU A 192 20.66 8.23 4.40
N GLY A 193 21.30 9.39 4.53
CA GLY A 193 21.56 10.28 3.40
C GLY A 193 20.34 11.07 2.93
N ILE A 194 19.35 11.30 3.79
CA ILE A 194 18.14 12.03 3.42
C ILE A 194 18.43 13.54 3.36
N PRO A 195 18.35 14.20 2.19
CA PRO A 195 18.71 15.60 2.04
C PRO A 195 17.63 16.53 2.58
N TYR A 196 18.05 17.53 3.37
CA TYR A 196 17.16 18.59 3.84
C TYR A 196 17.88 19.95 3.92
N CYS A 197 17.10 21.03 3.98
CA CYS A 197 17.58 22.39 4.16
C CYS A 197 17.35 22.88 5.61
N ASP A 198 17.96 24.00 5.96
CA ASP A 198 17.90 24.59 7.31
C ASP A 198 16.48 24.91 7.79
N GLN A 199 15.52 25.05 6.86
CA GLN A 199 14.13 25.39 7.16
C GLN A 199 13.26 24.19 7.56
N HIS A 200 13.48 23.00 6.97
CA HIS A 200 12.58 21.85 7.12
C HIS A 200 13.15 20.76 8.04
N GLY A 201 14.46 20.72 8.30
CA GLY A 201 15.03 19.69 9.16
C GLY A 201 14.74 18.25 8.69
N ASN A 202 14.88 17.28 9.61
CA ASN A 202 14.68 15.85 9.29
C ASN A 202 13.19 15.44 9.45
N GLU A 203 12.34 15.91 8.54
CA GLU A 203 10.89 15.64 8.54
C GLU A 203 10.51 14.25 8.01
N ILE A 204 11.36 13.66 7.15
CA ILE A 204 11.15 12.33 6.59
C ILE A 204 11.47 11.27 7.63
N LYS A 205 10.57 10.29 7.78
CA LYS A 205 10.68 9.23 8.80
C LYS A 205 10.59 7.86 8.16
N ALA A 206 10.98 6.82 8.92
CA ALA A 206 10.85 5.43 8.50
C ALA A 206 9.86 4.71 9.42
N LEU A 207 8.96 3.92 8.83
CA LEU A 207 8.01 3.05 9.51
C LEU A 207 8.12 1.62 8.96
N ILE A 208 7.66 0.63 9.72
CA ILE A 208 7.52 -0.75 9.24
C ILE A 208 6.03 -1.04 9.21
N GLU A 209 5.56 -1.47 8.04
CA GLU A 209 4.16 -1.85 7.79
C GLU A 209 4.18 -3.12 6.94
N ASP A 210 3.41 -4.12 7.33
CA ASP A 210 3.36 -5.45 6.67
C ASP A 210 4.76 -6.05 6.44
N GLU A 211 5.61 -6.02 7.48
CA GLU A 211 7.00 -6.50 7.48
C GLU A 211 7.95 -5.77 6.51
N LYS A 212 7.49 -4.71 5.83
CA LYS A 212 8.27 -3.92 4.88
C LYS A 212 8.57 -2.53 5.43
N MET A 213 9.78 -2.04 5.15
CA MET A 213 10.13 -0.66 5.48
C MET A 213 9.44 0.29 4.52
N ARG A 214 8.79 1.31 5.07
CA ARG A 214 8.18 2.42 4.34
C ARG A 214 8.78 3.75 4.79
N VAL A 215 8.88 4.67 3.84
CA VAL A 215 9.31 6.05 4.04
C VAL A 215 8.06 6.90 4.21
N LEU A 216 8.00 7.66 5.31
CA LEU A 216 6.93 8.58 5.63
C LEU A 216 7.34 10.00 5.26
N PHE A 217 6.48 10.69 4.51
CA PHE A 217 6.68 12.05 4.04
C PHE A 217 5.74 13.03 4.75
N PRO A 218 6.16 14.29 4.94
CA PRO A 218 5.33 15.32 5.56
C PRO A 218 4.12 15.72 4.69
N ASP A 219 4.26 15.61 3.37
CA ASP A 219 3.23 15.98 2.41
C ASP A 219 3.23 15.05 1.18
N PHE A 220 2.14 15.12 0.41
CA PHE A 220 1.93 14.29 -0.78
C PHE A 220 2.97 14.56 -1.87
N GLN A 221 3.37 15.81 -2.07
CA GLN A 221 4.31 16.19 -3.13
C GLN A 221 5.72 15.67 -2.84
N SER A 222 6.16 15.71 -1.59
CA SER A 222 7.41 15.10 -1.13
C SER A 222 7.46 13.60 -1.44
N MET A 223 6.36 12.87 -1.18
CA MET A 223 6.24 11.45 -1.54
C MET A 223 6.30 11.25 -3.07
N LYS A 224 5.60 12.10 -3.83
CA LYS A 224 5.56 12.04 -5.29
C LYS A 224 6.94 12.28 -5.93
N ARG A 225 7.75 13.20 -5.40
CA ARG A 225 9.15 13.39 -5.82
C ARG A 225 10.00 12.16 -5.55
N TYR A 226 9.86 11.59 -4.36
CA TYR A 226 10.58 10.38 -4.00
C TYR A 226 10.31 9.23 -4.99
N LEU A 227 9.04 9.00 -5.33
CA LEU A 227 8.64 8.00 -6.32
C LEU A 227 9.18 8.33 -7.71
N ALA A 228 9.15 9.60 -8.14
CA ALA A 228 9.64 10.01 -9.46
C ALA A 228 11.14 9.69 -9.65
N ILE A 229 11.95 9.89 -8.61
CA ILE A 229 13.39 9.60 -8.63
C ILE A 229 13.65 8.09 -8.61
N ASN A 230 12.82 7.34 -7.88
CA ASN A 230 13.03 5.92 -7.60
C ASN A 230 12.16 4.99 -8.48
N GLN A 231 11.54 5.50 -9.55
CA GLN A 231 10.55 4.77 -10.36
C GLN A 231 11.04 3.47 -11.02
N TYR A 232 12.37 3.28 -11.12
CA TYR A 232 13.00 2.10 -11.71
C TYR A 232 13.66 1.19 -10.68
N ASN A 233 13.59 1.55 -9.39
CA ASN A 233 14.26 0.82 -8.33
C ASN A 233 13.37 -0.30 -7.81
N ASP A 234 13.97 -1.43 -7.46
CA ASP A 234 13.25 -2.58 -6.93
C ASP A 234 12.88 -2.36 -5.44
N THR A 235 11.68 -2.80 -5.08
CA THR A 235 11.19 -2.89 -3.69
C THR A 235 11.42 -4.26 -3.07
N GLY A 236 12.11 -5.16 -3.78
CA GLY A 236 12.66 -6.40 -3.24
C GLY A 236 13.12 -6.14 -1.81
N LEU A 237 12.73 -7.03 -0.89
CA LEU A 237 12.88 -6.81 0.55
C LEU A 237 14.18 -6.07 0.79
N ALA A 238 14.09 -4.81 1.22
CA ALA A 238 15.22 -4.14 1.84
C ALA A 238 15.47 -4.91 3.16
N GLU A 239 15.91 -6.16 3.03
CA GLU A 239 16.35 -7.04 4.09
C GLU A 239 17.53 -6.32 4.68
N ALA A 240 17.28 -5.50 5.70
CA ALA A 240 18.24 -5.00 6.67
C ALA A 240 19.67 -4.94 6.13
N SER A 241 19.86 -4.28 4.98
CA SER A 241 21.11 -4.39 4.25
C SER A 241 22.06 -3.43 4.92
N THR A 242 22.98 -4.00 5.69
CA THR A 242 24.14 -3.34 6.29
C THR A 242 25.16 -2.91 5.24
N LYS A 243 24.80 -2.84 3.95
CA LYS A 243 25.68 -2.28 2.93
C LYS A 243 25.63 -0.76 3.02
N THR A 244 26.64 -0.22 3.71
CA THR A 244 27.21 1.09 3.43
C THR A 244 27.17 1.38 1.93
N LEU A 245 26.46 2.44 1.54
CA LEU A 245 26.48 2.94 0.17
C LEU A 245 27.94 3.12 -0.28
N PRO A 246 28.31 2.72 -1.51
CA PRO A 246 29.55 3.18 -2.08
C PRO A 246 29.48 4.71 -2.15
N THR A 247 30.53 5.32 -1.62
CA THR A 247 30.88 6.71 -1.93
C THR A 247 30.95 6.89 -3.44
N TYR A 248 30.83 8.14 -3.90
CA TYR A 248 30.98 8.64 -5.27
C TYR A 248 29.68 8.81 -6.06
N TRP A 249 29.25 10.08 -6.20
CA TRP A 249 29.51 10.83 -7.44
C TRP A 249 29.91 12.28 -7.08
N ASN A 250 31.17 12.61 -7.35
CA ASN A 250 31.60 13.99 -7.64
C ASN A 250 31.48 14.15 -9.15
N LEU A 251 30.56 14.99 -9.62
CA LEU A 251 30.67 15.77 -10.84
C LEU A 251 29.98 17.12 -10.61
#